data_AF-A0A9N9KGD1-F1
#
_entry.id   AF-A0A9N9KGD1-F1
#
_cell.length_a   1.000
_cell.length_b   1.000
_cell.length_c   1.000
_cell.angle_alpha   90.00
_cell.angle_beta   90.00
_cell.angle_gamma   90.00
#
_symmetry.space_group_name_H-M   'P 1'
#
loop_
_entity.id
_entity.type
_entity.pdbx_description
1 polymer ?
#
loop_
_entity_poly.entity_id
_entity_poly.type
_entity_poly.pdbx_seq_one_letter_code
_entity_poly.pdbx_strand_id
1 'polypeptide(L)'
;MSNQDPPTHIPITSRSGQERMFETEHLPANSEEMCNILKEENAQMIVYLRFALHYNMFKSDPNIAISILKKGLSQARGSNDEKIRLNNLLASLYYISAQNPITWVVKGFIYLGRNDPDAAYTAFKNAFGLANHNIPALFGM
;
A
#
# COMPACT_ATOMS: atom_id res chain seq x y z
N MET A 1 -9.54 -6.31 18.96
CA MET A 1 -9.54 -5.46 17.74
C MET A 1 -10.59 -6.02 16.82
N SER A 2 -11.61 -5.24 16.48
CA SER A 2 -12.71 -5.74 15.64
C SER A 2 -12.17 -5.99 14.23
N ASN A 3 -12.16 -7.26 13.80
CA ASN A 3 -12.01 -7.61 12.39
C ASN A 3 -13.26 -7.08 11.69
N GLN A 4 -13.21 -5.84 11.20
CA GLN A 4 -14.16 -5.40 10.20
C GLN A 4 -13.76 -6.10 8.92
N ASP A 5 -14.60 -7.05 8.49
CA ASP A 5 -14.49 -7.65 7.18
C ASP A 5 -14.37 -6.53 6.13
N PRO A 6 -13.47 -6.69 5.14
CA PRO A 6 -13.30 -5.67 4.11
C PRO A 6 -14.65 -5.39 3.44
N PRO A 7 -14.97 -4.12 3.15
CA PRO A 7 -16.25 -3.76 2.56
C PRO A 7 -16.46 -4.54 1.25
N THR A 8 -17.50 -5.37 1.21
CA THR A 8 -17.84 -6.24 0.07
C THR A 8 -18.37 -5.48 -1.14
N HIS A 9 -18.78 -4.22 -0.94
CA HIS A 9 -19.28 -3.36 -2.00
C HIS A 9 -18.60 -1.99 -1.96
N ILE A 10 -18.17 -1.52 -3.14
CA ILE A 10 -17.63 -0.18 -3.32
C ILE A 10 -18.64 0.63 -4.15
N PRO A 11 -19.35 1.59 -3.54
CA PRO A 11 -20.21 2.49 -4.29
C PRO A 11 -19.38 3.43 -5.15
N ILE A 12 -19.83 3.60 -6.39
CA ILE A 12 -19.31 4.57 -7.35
C ILE A 12 -20.48 5.43 -7.79
N THR A 13 -20.40 6.71 -7.50
CA THR A 13 -21.33 7.70 -8.05
C THR A 13 -20.78 8.18 -9.38
N SER A 14 -21.46 7.84 -10.46
CA SER A 14 -21.16 8.30 -11.82
C SER A 14 -21.40 9.80 -11.99
N ARG A 15 -20.98 10.36 -13.14
CA ARG A 15 -21.32 11.75 -13.52
C ARG A 15 -22.83 12.02 -13.57
N SER A 16 -23.64 11.02 -13.89
CA SER A 16 -25.10 11.15 -13.97
C SER A 16 -25.79 11.09 -12.61
N GLY A 17 -25.03 10.91 -11.51
CA GLY A 17 -25.56 10.74 -10.17
C GLY A 17 -26.11 9.34 -9.88
N GLN A 18 -26.02 8.41 -10.85
CA GLN A 18 -26.33 7.01 -10.60
C GLN A 18 -25.24 6.36 -9.76
N GLU A 19 -25.65 5.74 -8.65
CA GLU A 19 -24.80 4.88 -7.84
C GLU A 19 -24.75 3.48 -8.44
N ARG A 20 -23.54 3.00 -8.72
CA ARG A 20 -23.28 1.59 -9.01
C ARG A 20 -22.49 0.99 -7.86
N MET A 21 -22.91 -0.20 -7.43
CA MET A 21 -22.17 -0.99 -6.46
C MET A 21 -21.26 -1.95 -7.20
N PHE A 22 -19.95 -1.88 -6.93
CA PHE A 22 -19.00 -2.88 -7.39
C PHE A 22 -18.76 -3.89 -6.27
N GLU A 23 -19.05 -5.15 -6.55
CA GLU A 23 -18.71 -6.25 -5.66
C GLU A 23 -17.19 -6.46 -5.69
N THR A 24 -16.57 -6.43 -4.52
CA THR A 24 -15.11 -6.56 -4.41
C THR A 24 -14.59 -7.93 -4.87
N GLU A 25 -15.44 -8.96 -4.83
CA GLU A 25 -15.12 -10.32 -5.29
C GLU A 25 -15.09 -10.44 -6.81
N HIS A 26 -15.83 -9.57 -7.51
CA HIS A 26 -15.95 -9.55 -8.97
C HIS A 26 -15.11 -8.45 -9.63
N LEU A 27 -14.14 -7.90 -8.89
CA LEU A 27 -13.25 -6.90 -9.47
C LEU A 27 -12.37 -7.52 -10.55
N PRO A 28 -12.09 -6.78 -11.63
CA PRO A 28 -11.18 -7.25 -12.68
C PRO A 28 -9.87 -7.72 -12.05
N ALA A 29 -9.30 -8.82 -12.53
CA ALA A 29 -7.95 -9.20 -12.09
C ALA A 29 -6.90 -8.14 -12.47
N ASN A 30 -7.19 -7.38 -13.53
CA ASN A 30 -6.36 -6.31 -14.04
C ASN A 30 -6.81 -4.94 -13.51
N SER A 31 -5.94 -4.32 -12.70
CA SER A 31 -6.16 -2.96 -12.17
C SER A 31 -6.32 -1.88 -13.24
N GLU A 32 -5.78 -2.10 -14.45
CA GLU A 32 -5.84 -1.14 -15.54
C GLU A 32 -7.25 -0.99 -16.10
N GLU A 33 -7.94 -2.11 -16.31
CA GLU A 33 -9.33 -2.14 -16.74
C GLU A 33 -10.21 -1.37 -15.76
N MET A 34 -10.04 -1.64 -14.46
CA MET A 34 -10.76 -0.92 -13.42
C MET A 34 -10.47 0.58 -13.46
N CYS A 35 -9.21 0.98 -13.61
CA CYS A 35 -8.85 2.40 -13.68
C CYS A 35 -9.44 3.11 -14.91
N ASN A 36 -9.64 2.40 -16.02
CA ASN A 36 -10.29 2.95 -17.21
C ASN A 36 -11.77 3.20 -16.95
N ILE A 37 -12.48 2.25 -16.34
CA ILE A 37 -13.88 2.40 -15.92
C ILE A 37 -14.01 3.62 -14.99
N LEU A 38 -13.14 3.72 -13.97
CA LEU A 38 -13.17 4.85 -13.02
C LEU A 38 -12.90 6.20 -13.69
N LYS A 39 -12.10 6.21 -14.75
CA LYS A 39 -11.80 7.42 -15.53
C LYS A 39 -13.01 7.84 -16.35
N GLU A 40 -13.62 6.90 -17.06
CA GLU A 40 -14.82 7.12 -17.89
C GLU A 40 -15.98 7.63 -17.04
N GLU A 41 -16.18 7.03 -15.86
CA GLU A 41 -17.21 7.42 -14.90
C GLU A 41 -16.87 8.71 -14.13
N ASN A 42 -15.66 9.27 -14.32
CA ASN A 42 -15.15 10.44 -13.59
C ASN A 42 -15.31 10.27 -12.07
N ALA A 43 -14.90 9.10 -11.58
CA ALA A 43 -15.09 8.69 -10.20
C ALA A 43 -14.37 9.62 -9.22
N GLN A 44 -14.87 9.64 -7.98
CA GLN A 44 -14.26 10.41 -6.90
C GLN A 44 -12.95 9.78 -6.43
N MET A 45 -12.03 10.60 -5.92
CA MET A 45 -10.74 10.14 -5.38
C MET A 45 -10.88 9.06 -4.30
N ILE A 46 -11.90 9.15 -3.45
CA ILE A 46 -12.17 8.13 -2.43
C ILE A 46 -12.36 6.72 -3.01
N VAL A 47 -12.87 6.62 -4.24
CA VAL A 47 -13.09 5.35 -4.93
C VAL A 47 -11.74 4.72 -5.31
N TYR A 48 -10.82 5.51 -5.87
CA TYR A 48 -9.45 5.05 -6.16
C TYR A 48 -8.71 4.59 -4.91
N LEU A 49 -8.89 5.29 -3.78
CA LEU A 49 -8.30 4.90 -2.50
C LEU A 49 -8.81 3.54 -2.02
N ARG A 50 -10.12 3.29 -2.12
CA ARG A 50 -10.72 1.99 -1.75
C ARG A 50 -10.19 0.85 -2.62
N PHE A 51 -10.10 1.05 -3.94
CA PHE A 51 -9.53 0.04 -4.83
C PHE A 51 -8.04 -0.19 -4.57
N ALA A 52 -7.24 0.85 -4.37
CA ALA A 52 -5.82 0.68 -4.07
C ALA A 52 -5.60 -0.17 -2.81
N LEU A 53 -6.38 0.06 -1.75
CA LEU A 53 -6.33 -0.75 -0.52
C LEU A 53 -6.73 -2.20 -0.80
N HIS A 54 -7.81 -2.41 -1.55
CA HIS A 54 -8.27 -3.75 -1.91
C HIS A 54 -7.19 -4.53 -2.68
N TYR A 55 -6.66 -3.98 -3.77
CA TYR A 55 -5.62 -4.66 -4.55
C TYR A 55 -4.34 -4.91 -3.74
N ASN A 56 -3.96 -4.00 -2.84
CA ASN A 56 -2.82 -4.22 -1.95
C ASN A 56 -3.04 -5.41 -1.01
N MET A 57 -4.26 -5.56 -0.46
CA MET A 57 -4.60 -6.65 0.47
C MET A 57 -4.68 -8.02 -0.24
N PHE A 58 -5.32 -8.08 -1.41
CA PHE A 58 -5.62 -9.36 -2.05
C PHE A 58 -4.56 -9.83 -3.06
N LYS A 59 -3.78 -8.93 -3.67
CA LYS A 59 -2.72 -9.29 -4.62
C LYS A 59 -1.32 -9.25 -4.01
N SER A 60 -1.18 -8.73 -2.79
CA SER A 60 0.10 -8.58 -2.07
C SER A 60 1.22 -7.88 -2.86
N ASP A 61 0.87 -7.15 -3.93
CA ASP A 61 1.81 -6.36 -4.73
C ASP A 61 1.50 -4.87 -4.55
N PRO A 62 2.35 -4.12 -3.81
CA PRO A 62 2.14 -2.70 -3.58
C PRO A 62 2.25 -1.87 -4.86
N ASN A 63 2.89 -2.37 -5.92
CA ASN A 63 3.03 -1.64 -7.19
C ASN A 63 1.67 -1.43 -7.88
N ILE A 64 0.77 -2.40 -7.75
CA ILE A 64 -0.59 -2.29 -8.29
C ILE A 64 -1.33 -1.16 -7.57
N ALA A 65 -1.28 -1.14 -6.24
CA ALA A 65 -1.89 -0.08 -5.43
C ALA A 65 -1.29 1.30 -5.74
N ILE A 66 0.04 1.39 -5.86
CA ILE A 66 0.75 2.60 -6.27
C ILE A 66 0.25 3.10 -7.62
N SER A 67 0.08 2.21 -8.60
CA SER A 67 -0.43 2.55 -9.94
C SER A 67 -1.85 3.14 -9.88
N ILE A 68 -2.75 2.48 -9.15
CA ILE A 68 -4.14 2.95 -8.95
C ILE A 68 -4.16 4.34 -8.32
N LEU A 69 -3.35 4.56 -7.27
CA LEU A 69 -3.29 5.86 -6.58
C LEU A 69 -2.75 6.98 -7.48
N LYS A 70 -1.70 6.70 -8.27
CA LYS A 70 -1.18 7.66 -9.25
C LYS A 70 -2.22 8.02 -10.29
N LYS A 71 -2.94 7.02 -10.83
CA LYS A 71 -4.04 7.25 -11.76
C LYS A 71 -5.11 8.13 -11.10
N GLY A 72 -5.53 7.81 -9.87
CA GLY A 72 -6.46 8.60 -9.07
C GLY A 72 -6.04 10.06 -8.89
N LEU A 73 -4.78 10.32 -8.56
CA LEU A 73 -4.25 11.68 -8.42
C LEU A 73 -4.30 12.48 -9.74
N SER A 74 -4.12 11.80 -10.88
CA SER A 74 -4.10 12.45 -12.20
C SER A 74 -5.48 12.68 -12.82
N GLN A 75 -6.45 11.82 -12.54
CA GLN A 75 -7.70 11.76 -13.32
C GLN A 75 -8.99 11.77 -12.50
N ALA A 76 -8.93 11.59 -11.18
CA ALA A 76 -10.12 11.55 -10.34
C ALA A 76 -10.64 12.95 -9.98
N ARG A 77 -11.94 13.05 -9.73
CA ARG A 77 -12.55 14.25 -9.14
C ARG A 77 -12.36 14.22 -7.62
N GLY A 78 -11.96 15.33 -7.01
CA GLY A 78 -11.91 15.41 -5.56
C GLY A 78 -11.39 16.73 -5.03
N SER A 79 -11.51 16.91 -3.72
CA SER A 79 -10.96 18.06 -3.00
C SER A 79 -9.46 17.93 -2.77
N ASN A 80 -8.81 19.00 -2.32
CA ASN A 80 -7.42 18.94 -1.89
C ASN A 80 -7.21 18.01 -0.69
N ASP A 81 -8.19 17.90 0.21
CA ASP A 81 -8.13 16.98 1.35
C ASP A 81 -8.10 15.52 0.89
N GLU A 82 -8.86 15.18 -0.16
CA GLU A 82 -8.80 13.84 -0.75
C GLU A 82 -7.46 13.57 -1.42
N LYS A 83 -6.88 14.55 -2.12
CA LYS A 83 -5.52 14.44 -2.68
C LYS A 83 -4.49 14.17 -1.59
N ILE A 84 -4.59 14.85 -0.45
CA ILE A 84 -3.71 14.62 0.71
C ILE A 84 -3.84 13.16 1.19
N ARG A 85 -5.05 12.61 1.29
CA ARG A 85 -5.26 11.21 1.69
C ARG A 85 -4.61 10.22 0.73
N LEU A 86 -4.75 10.43 -0.59
CA LEU A 86 -4.10 9.58 -1.60
C LEU A 86 -2.58 9.68 -1.51
N ASN A 87 -2.03 10.90 -1.38
CA ASN A 87 -0.60 11.13 -1.23
C ASN A 87 -0.04 10.48 0.04
N ASN A 88 -0.76 10.56 1.17
CA ASN A 88 -0.35 9.92 2.41
C ASN A 88 -0.29 8.40 2.27
N LEU A 89 -1.28 7.79 1.62
CA LEU A 89 -1.25 6.34 1.37
C LEU A 89 -0.11 5.97 0.41
N LEU A 90 0.11 6.76 -0.64
CA LEU A 90 1.20 6.56 -1.58
C LEU A 90 2.57 6.65 -0.90
N ALA A 91 2.76 7.64 -0.02
CA ALA A 91 3.97 7.80 0.78
C ALA A 91 4.19 6.61 1.72
N SER A 92 3.14 6.11 2.38
CA SER A 92 3.21 4.91 3.21
C SER A 92 3.59 3.67 2.42
N LEU A 93 3.03 3.48 1.22
CA LEU A 93 3.38 2.36 0.34
C LEU A 93 4.84 2.45 -0.11
N TYR A 94 5.32 3.64 -0.49
CA TYR A 94 6.73 3.82 -0.83
C TYR A 94 7.65 3.57 0.36
N TYR A 95 7.29 4.06 1.55
CA TYR A 95 8.05 3.83 2.76
C TYR A 95 8.19 2.33 3.06
N ILE A 96 7.11 1.57 2.95
CA ILE A 96 7.12 0.11 3.11
C ILE A 96 8.00 -0.53 2.04
N SER A 97 7.83 -0.15 0.77
CA SER A 97 8.63 -0.71 -0.35
C SER A 97 10.12 -0.37 -0.25
N ALA A 98 10.47 0.75 0.37
CA ALA A 98 11.84 1.21 0.57
C ALA A 98 12.51 0.55 1.78
N GLN A 99 11.77 -0.23 2.60
CA GLN A 99 12.37 -1.00 3.68
C GLN A 99 13.22 -2.12 3.10
N ASN A 100 14.51 -1.85 2.97
CA ASN A 100 15.50 -2.80 2.48
C ASN A 100 16.09 -3.58 3.67
N PRO A 101 16.01 -4.92 3.68
CA PRO A 101 16.60 -5.73 4.75
C PRO A 101 18.12 -5.51 4.90
N ILE A 102 18.83 -5.14 3.82
CA ILE A 102 20.26 -4.80 3.86
C ILE A 102 20.50 -3.55 4.71
N THR A 103 19.65 -2.52 4.60
CA THR A 103 19.76 -1.30 5.41
C THR A 103 19.69 -1.60 6.90
N TRP A 104 18.82 -2.53 7.28
CA TRP A 104 18.67 -2.98 8.66
C TRP A 104 19.87 -3.82 9.12
N VAL A 105 20.42 -4.68 8.27
CA VAL A 105 21.67 -5.43 8.55
C VAL A 105 22.84 -4.47 8.80
N VAL A 106 23.02 -3.45 7.93
CA VAL A 106 24.10 -2.47 8.08
C VAL A 106 23.96 -1.69 9.40
N LYS A 107 22.74 -1.28 9.76
CA LYS A 107 22.47 -0.66 11.07
C LYS A 107 22.85 -1.58 12.23
N GLY A 108 22.53 -2.87 12.13
CA GLY A 108 22.90 -3.88 13.13
C GLY A 108 24.42 -3.90 13.37
N PHE A 109 25.21 -3.96 12.31
CA PHE A 109 26.68 -3.92 12.42
C PHE A 109 27.21 -2.59 12.97
N ILE A 110 26.59 -1.45 12.60
CA ILE A 110 26.96 -0.14 13.15
C ILE A 110 26.72 -0.10 14.67
N TYR A 111 25.60 -0.63 15.14
CA TYR A 111 25.29 -0.67 16.58
C TYR A 111 26.21 -1.60 17.35
N LEU A 112 26.58 -2.76 16.79
CA LEU A 112 27.62 -3.63 17.37
C LEU A 112 28.96 -2.88 17.49
N GLY A 113 29.37 -2.16 16.45
CA GLY A 113 30.59 -1.34 16.48
C GLY A 113 30.54 -0.19 17.50
N ARG A 114 29.34 0.20 17.95
CA ARG A 114 29.10 1.21 19.00
C ARG A 114 28.90 0.60 20.38
N ASN A 115 29.02 -0.72 20.51
CA ASN A 115 28.78 -1.46 21.75
C ASN A 115 27.34 -1.29 22.29
N ASP A 116 26.37 -1.16 21.37
CA ASP A 116 24.93 -1.10 21.66
C ASP A 116 24.23 -2.38 21.14
N PRO A 117 24.33 -3.50 21.88
CA PRO A 117 23.82 -4.80 21.42
C PRO A 117 22.30 -4.84 21.32
N ASP A 118 21.56 -4.07 22.13
CA ASP A 118 20.10 -4.05 22.11
C ASP A 118 19.57 -3.38 20.84
N ALA A 119 20.17 -2.25 20.43
CA ALA A 119 19.86 -1.61 19.18
C ALA A 119 20.28 -2.47 17.97
N ALA A 120 21.41 -3.17 18.08
CA ALA A 120 21.87 -4.11 17.05
C ALA A 120 20.87 -5.26 16.85
N TYR A 121 20.46 -5.91 17.94
CA TYR A 121 19.48 -7.00 17.93
C TYR A 121 18.16 -6.55 17.31
N THR A 122 17.67 -5.36 17.67
CA THR A 122 16.44 -4.79 17.10
C THR A 122 16.57 -4.58 15.59
N ALA A 123 17.73 -4.09 15.12
CA ALA A 123 17.98 -3.89 13.70
C ALA A 123 18.05 -5.22 12.93
N PHE A 124 18.73 -6.24 13.45
CA PHE A 124 18.76 -7.56 12.83
C PHE A 124 17.39 -8.25 12.83
N LYS A 125 16.63 -8.13 13.91
CA LYS A 125 15.25 -8.60 13.98
C LYS A 125 14.35 -7.95 12.92
N ASN A 126 14.48 -6.65 12.69
CA ASN A 126 13.75 -5.95 11.63
C ASN A 126 14.19 -6.42 10.23
N ALA A 127 15.49 -6.65 10.01
CA ALA A 127 15.98 -7.21 8.75
C ALA A 127 15.43 -8.62 8.47
N PHE A 128 15.43 -9.49 9.49
CA PHE A 128 14.90 -10.85 9.39
C PHE A 128 13.37 -10.87 9.20
N GLY A 129 12.65 -9.96 9.86
CA GLY A 129 11.21 -9.80 9.67
C GLY A 129 10.82 -9.40 8.24
N LEU A 130 11.69 -8.67 7.53
CA LEU A 130 11.50 -8.29 6.13
C LEU A 130 11.97 -9.38 5.15
N ALA A 131 13.04 -10.12 5.50
CA ALA A 131 13.57 -11.20 4.69
C ALA A 131 14.10 -12.32 5.60
N ASN A 132 13.27 -13.34 5.82
CA ASN A 132 13.57 -14.49 6.70
C ASN A 132 14.72 -15.39 6.20
N HIS A 133 15.21 -15.18 4.98
CA HIS A 133 16.39 -15.83 4.41
C HIS A 133 17.65 -14.95 4.48
N ASN A 134 17.60 -13.79 5.14
CA ASN A 134 18.74 -12.92 5.31
C ASN A 134 19.71 -13.51 6.36
N ILE A 135 20.69 -14.27 5.87
CA ILE A 135 21.67 -14.99 6.68
C ILE A 135 22.42 -14.06 7.66
N PRO A 136 22.96 -12.88 7.25
CA PRO A 136 23.54 -11.92 8.19
C PRO A 136 22.60 -11.51 9.33
N ALA A 137 21.30 -11.31 9.04
CA ALA A 137 20.32 -10.95 10.07
C ALA A 137 20.05 -12.11 11.05
N LEU A 138 20.09 -13.36 10.58
CA LEU A 138 19.94 -14.54 11.42
C LEU A 138 21.11 -14.70 12.40
N PHE A 139 22.35 -14.49 11.94
CA PHE A 139 23.54 -14.59 12.78
C PHE A 139 23.71 -13.42 13.76
N GLY A 140 23.05 -12.29 13.51
CA GLY A 140 23.10 -11.10 14.36
C GLY A 140 22.04 -11.06 15.47
N MET A 141 21.07 -11.98 15.48
CA MET A 141 20.09 -12.18 16.55
C MET A 141 20.59 -13.20 17.56
#